data_AF-A0A411PLD7-F1
#
_entry.id   AF-A0A411PLD7-F1
#
_cell.length_a   1.000
_cell.length_b   1.000
_cell.length_c   1.000
_cell.angle_alpha   90.00
_cell.angle_beta   90.00
_cell.angle_gamma   90.00
#
_symmetry.space_group_name_H-M   'P 1'
#
loop_
_entity.id
_entity.type
_entity.pdbx_description
1 polymer ?
#
loop_
_entity_poly.entity_id
_entity_poly.type
_entity_poly.pdbx_seq_one_letter_code
_entity_poly.pdbx_strand_id
1 'polypeptide(L)'
;MPHYQIIGDINAEILIYLPNVPIMPSYEDGVSSAENKPIAPDNPKFCQQLIALNGNHWRKILTIAAKLCAHDESQWRDIKDSLFSSSGTITKCKSCALIICCDKELQPEKTLHRQQEPQVKVDSLINNQTVWHIFAGQQVQQHFNLDLAKQIEKSDADSPDKLPSKTVNRQLLTPYLDYRQFPNKLITEIRKVIHDYD
;
A
#
# COMPACT_ATOMS: atom_id res chain seq x y z
N MET A 1 -16.58 11.28 -8.76
CA MET A 1 -16.17 11.08 -7.35
C MET A 1 -15.12 9.97 -7.33
N PRO A 2 -14.12 10.00 -6.45
CA PRO A 2 -13.09 8.98 -6.44
C PRO A 2 -13.63 7.63 -5.96
N HIS A 3 -13.16 6.57 -6.59
CA HIS A 3 -13.46 5.20 -6.19
C HIS A 3 -12.21 4.57 -5.58
N TYR A 4 -12.39 3.85 -4.47
CA TYR A 4 -11.31 3.13 -3.82
C TYR A 4 -11.49 1.62 -4.02
N GLN A 5 -10.39 0.95 -4.33
CA GLN A 5 -10.30 -0.51 -4.25
C GLN A 5 -9.27 -0.88 -3.18
N ILE A 6 -9.65 -1.79 -2.29
CA ILE A 6 -8.77 -2.25 -1.21
C ILE A 6 -8.27 -3.66 -1.51
N ILE A 7 -6.98 -3.88 -1.25
CA ILE A 7 -6.33 -5.19 -1.28
C ILE A 7 -5.70 -5.41 0.10
N GLY A 8 -6.19 -6.41 0.83
CA GLY A 8 -5.81 -6.67 2.23
C GLY A 8 -6.82 -6.12 3.24
N ASP A 9 -6.45 -6.12 4.51
CA ASP A 9 -7.31 -5.65 5.61
C ASP A 9 -7.19 -4.14 5.79
N ILE A 10 -8.30 -3.42 5.70
CA ILE A 10 -8.34 -1.96 5.87
C ILE A 10 -7.91 -1.50 7.27
N ASN A 11 -7.89 -2.40 8.27
CA ASN A 11 -7.41 -2.14 9.62
C ASN A 11 -5.93 -2.49 9.81
N ALA A 12 -5.19 -2.75 8.72
CA ALA A 12 -3.75 -2.98 8.77
C ALA A 12 -2.99 -1.79 9.37
N GLU A 13 -1.82 -2.08 9.94
CA GLU A 13 -0.93 -1.09 10.53
C GLU A 13 -0.29 -0.15 9.49
N ILE A 14 -0.18 -0.61 8.24
CA ILE A 14 0.35 0.16 7.13
C ILE A 14 -0.66 0.16 5.97
N LEU A 15 -1.09 1.35 5.56
CA LEU A 15 -1.94 1.58 4.39
C LEU A 15 -1.16 2.31 3.30
N ILE A 16 -1.00 1.68 2.14
CA ILE A 16 -0.28 2.25 0.99
C ILE A 16 -1.26 2.67 -0.10
N TYR A 17 -1.32 3.97 -0.38
CA TYR A 17 -2.22 4.55 -1.36
C TYR A 17 -1.54 4.64 -2.73
N LEU A 18 -2.17 4.06 -3.75
CA LEU A 18 -1.62 3.93 -5.11
C LEU A 18 -2.63 4.43 -6.17
N PRO A 19 -2.19 5.06 -7.26
CA PRO A 19 -3.08 5.59 -8.30
C PRO A 19 -3.52 4.56 -9.35
N ASN A 20 -2.79 3.45 -9.50
CA ASN A 20 -2.95 2.55 -10.64
C ASN A 20 -3.71 1.29 -10.24
N VAL A 21 -4.82 1.03 -10.92
CA VAL A 21 -5.63 -0.19 -10.72
C VAL A 21 -4.93 -1.40 -11.32
N PRO A 22 -4.70 -2.47 -10.54
CA PRO A 22 -4.21 -3.72 -11.11
C PRO A 22 -5.31 -4.40 -11.94
N ILE A 23 -4.88 -5.17 -12.93
CA ILE A 23 -5.67 -6.30 -13.42
C ILE A 23 -5.83 -7.27 -12.25
N MET A 24 -7.06 -7.48 -11.84
CA MET A 24 -7.38 -8.38 -10.74
C MET A 24 -7.66 -9.79 -11.27
N PRO A 25 -7.33 -10.82 -10.49
CA PRO A 25 -7.76 -12.18 -10.81
C PRO A 25 -9.29 -12.25 -10.94
N SER A 26 -9.78 -12.73 -12.08
CA SER A 26 -11.22 -12.91 -12.34
C SER A 26 -11.51 -14.33 -12.82
N TYR A 27 -12.77 -14.76 -12.71
CA TYR A 27 -13.21 -16.05 -13.26
C TYR A 27 -13.48 -16.01 -14.77
N GLU A 28 -13.41 -14.85 -15.42
CA GLU A 28 -13.99 -14.64 -16.76
C GLU A 28 -13.09 -15.03 -17.94
N ASP A 29 -11.82 -15.34 -17.71
CA ASP A 29 -10.98 -15.89 -18.77
C ASP A 29 -11.16 -17.41 -18.78
N GLY A 30 -11.93 -17.94 -19.73
CA GLY A 30 -12.22 -19.37 -19.95
C GLY A 30 -11.01 -20.30 -20.16
N VAL A 31 -9.81 -19.86 -19.75
CA VAL A 31 -8.60 -20.64 -19.58
C VAL A 31 -8.65 -21.30 -18.19
N SER A 32 -9.48 -22.33 -18.07
CA SER A 32 -9.56 -23.19 -16.90
C SER A 32 -8.33 -24.10 -16.80
N SER A 33 -7.16 -23.54 -16.52
CA SER A 33 -6.11 -24.27 -15.81
C SER A 33 -6.31 -24.02 -14.31
N ALA A 34 -6.12 -25.05 -13.48
CA ALA A 34 -6.28 -24.96 -12.03
C ALA A 34 -5.39 -23.87 -11.37
N GLU A 35 -4.40 -23.36 -12.12
CA GLU A 35 -3.40 -22.37 -11.69
C GLU A 35 -3.87 -20.91 -11.83
N ASN A 36 -4.90 -20.65 -12.66
CA ASN A 36 -5.41 -19.29 -12.93
C ASN A 36 -6.69 -18.94 -12.16
N LYS A 37 -7.18 -19.83 -11.29
CA LYS A 37 -8.34 -19.55 -10.46
C LYS A 37 -8.05 -18.37 -9.52
N PRO A 38 -8.93 -17.37 -9.40
CA PRO A 38 -8.78 -16.31 -8.41
C PRO A 38 -8.58 -16.90 -7.01
N ILE A 39 -7.55 -16.43 -6.33
CA ILE A 39 -7.30 -16.75 -4.92
C ILE A 39 -7.51 -15.50 -4.08
N ALA A 40 -7.94 -15.73 -2.83
CA ALA A 40 -8.20 -14.64 -1.91
C ALA A 40 -6.90 -13.88 -1.53
N PRO A 41 -6.97 -12.58 -1.19
CA PRO A 41 -5.78 -11.78 -0.86
C PRO A 41 -4.91 -12.35 0.26
N ASP A 42 -5.51 -13.02 1.24
CA ASP A 42 -4.82 -13.66 2.36
C ASP A 42 -4.05 -14.94 1.97
N ASN A 43 -4.24 -15.45 0.75
CA ASN A 43 -3.55 -16.62 0.23
C ASN A 43 -2.08 -16.30 -0.12
N PRO A 44 -1.11 -17.14 0.29
CA PRO A 44 0.32 -16.93 0.01
C PRO A 44 0.69 -16.78 -1.47
N LYS A 45 -0.14 -17.28 -2.39
CA LYS A 45 0.10 -17.19 -3.84
C LYS A 45 -0.51 -15.92 -4.46
N PHE A 46 -1.28 -15.12 -3.72
CA PHE A 46 -2.03 -13.99 -4.27
C PHE A 46 -1.10 -12.97 -4.93
N CYS A 47 -0.04 -12.59 -4.23
CA CYS A 47 0.98 -11.68 -4.77
C CYS A 47 1.63 -12.24 -6.04
N GLN A 48 1.83 -13.56 -6.14
CA GLN A 48 2.39 -14.19 -7.34
C GLN A 48 1.41 -14.11 -8.52
N GLN A 49 0.11 -14.35 -8.29
CA GLN A 49 -0.93 -14.21 -9.30
C GLN A 49 -1.09 -12.75 -9.77
N LEU A 50 -1.07 -11.79 -8.84
CA LEU A 50 -1.14 -10.37 -9.16
C LEU A 50 0.05 -9.92 -10.01
N ILE A 51 1.25 -10.43 -9.71
CA ILE A 51 2.46 -10.20 -10.52
C ILE A 51 2.33 -10.84 -11.90
N ALA A 52 1.79 -12.06 -12.02
CA ALA A 52 1.63 -12.73 -13.30
C ALA A 52 0.72 -11.93 -14.24
N LEU A 53 -0.36 -11.35 -13.71
CA LEU A 53 -1.32 -10.56 -14.48
C LEU A 53 -0.80 -9.16 -14.85
N ASN A 54 0.03 -8.55 -14.01
CA ASN A 54 0.41 -7.14 -14.16
C ASN A 54 1.91 -6.91 -14.47
N GLY A 55 2.71 -7.97 -14.48
CA GLY A 55 4.11 -7.96 -14.86
C GLY A 55 5.06 -7.29 -13.86
N ASN A 56 6.21 -6.82 -14.38
CA ASN A 56 7.33 -6.30 -13.59
C ASN A 56 6.94 -5.09 -12.72
N HIS A 57 5.96 -4.31 -13.15
CA HIS A 57 5.54 -3.11 -12.43
C HIS A 57 5.02 -3.44 -11.03
N TRP A 58 4.05 -4.36 -10.96
CA TRP A 58 3.49 -4.81 -9.69
C TRP A 58 4.45 -5.64 -8.85
N ARG A 59 5.39 -6.35 -9.49
CA ARG A 59 6.48 -7.00 -8.75
C ARG A 59 7.29 -6.00 -7.94
N LYS A 60 7.61 -4.82 -8.49
CA LYS A 60 8.34 -3.77 -7.77
C LYS A 60 7.51 -3.22 -6.61
N ILE A 61 6.24 -2.88 -6.87
CA ILE A 61 5.32 -2.35 -5.86
C ILE A 61 5.23 -3.28 -4.65
N LEU A 62 4.91 -4.55 -4.88
CA LEU A 62 4.76 -5.55 -3.81
C LEU A 62 6.08 -5.85 -3.11
N THR A 63 7.21 -5.83 -3.82
CA THR A 63 8.52 -6.00 -3.19
C THR A 63 8.85 -4.83 -2.27
N ILE A 64 8.61 -3.60 -2.71
CA ILE A 64 8.85 -2.41 -1.88
C ILE A 64 7.91 -2.40 -0.67
N ALA A 65 6.62 -2.68 -0.87
CA ALA A 65 5.66 -2.81 0.22
C ALA A 65 6.13 -3.85 1.26
N ALA A 66 6.50 -5.05 0.82
CA ALA A 66 6.99 -6.09 1.72
C ALA A 66 8.26 -5.69 2.49
N LYS A 67 9.17 -4.93 1.87
CA LYS A 67 10.35 -4.41 2.57
C LYS A 67 9.98 -3.34 3.61
N LEU A 68 9.00 -2.49 3.32
CA LEU A 68 8.53 -1.47 4.26
C LEU A 68 7.82 -2.09 5.47
N CYS A 69 7.14 -3.21 5.28
CA CYS A 69 6.46 -3.94 6.35
C CYS A 69 7.40 -4.75 7.25
N ALA A 70 8.61 -5.05 6.79
CA ALA A 70 9.51 -5.98 7.46
C ALA A 70 10.30 -5.32 8.61
N HIS A 71 10.26 -5.91 9.81
CA HIS A 71 11.13 -5.50 10.92
C HIS A 71 12.61 -5.69 10.59
N ASP A 72 12.94 -6.78 9.90
CA ASP A 72 14.24 -7.02 9.29
C ASP A 72 14.05 -7.12 7.78
N GLU A 73 14.73 -6.23 7.03
CA GLU A 73 14.62 -6.20 5.57
C GLU A 73 14.93 -7.58 4.96
N SER A 74 15.80 -8.41 5.56
CA SER A 74 16.15 -9.73 5.02
C SER A 74 14.93 -10.66 4.85
N GLN A 75 13.86 -10.44 5.62
CA GLN A 75 12.65 -11.27 5.67
C GLN A 75 11.62 -10.89 4.59
N TRP A 76 11.87 -9.85 3.77
CA TRP A 76 10.88 -9.32 2.83
C TRP A 76 10.31 -10.38 1.87
N ARG A 77 11.08 -11.42 1.54
CA ARG A 77 10.64 -12.48 0.62
C ARG A 77 9.46 -13.28 1.17
N ASP A 78 9.58 -13.69 2.44
CA ASP A 78 8.56 -14.46 3.13
C ASP A 78 7.32 -13.60 3.41
N ILE A 79 7.55 -12.33 3.77
CA ILE A 79 6.49 -11.35 4.02
C ILE A 79 5.72 -11.02 2.75
N LYS A 80 6.39 -10.88 1.61
CA LYS A 80 5.73 -10.52 0.34
C LYS A 80 4.66 -11.54 -0.04
N ASP A 81 4.93 -12.82 0.14
CA ASP A 81 3.96 -13.86 -0.22
C ASP A 81 2.72 -13.81 0.70
N SER A 82 2.88 -13.32 1.94
CA SER A 82 1.83 -13.21 2.97
C SER A 82 1.41 -11.77 3.27
N LEU A 83 1.68 -10.82 2.35
CA LEU A 83 1.60 -9.38 2.59
C LEU A 83 0.22 -8.90 3.08
N PHE A 84 -0.84 -9.61 2.67
CA PHE A 84 -2.24 -9.27 2.95
C PHE A 84 -2.93 -10.28 3.87
N SER A 85 -2.19 -11.20 4.47
CA SER A 85 -2.73 -12.10 5.50
C SER A 85 -3.10 -11.29 6.75
N SER A 86 -4.16 -11.70 7.45
CA SER A 86 -4.65 -10.99 8.64
C SER A 86 -3.57 -10.82 9.72
N SER A 87 -3.64 -9.68 10.42
CA SER A 87 -2.73 -9.36 11.52
C SER A 87 -2.77 -10.45 12.59
N GLY A 88 -1.61 -11.04 12.92
CA GLY A 88 -1.47 -12.07 13.96
C GLY A 88 -0.79 -13.38 13.54
N THR A 89 -0.63 -13.66 12.24
CA THR A 89 0.05 -14.90 11.79
C THR A 89 1.58 -14.75 11.69
N ILE A 90 2.08 -13.52 11.50
CA ILE A 90 3.51 -13.25 11.29
C ILE A 90 3.95 -12.11 12.22
N THR A 91 4.66 -12.46 13.30
CA THR A 91 5.17 -11.49 14.29
C THR A 91 6.36 -10.66 13.79
N LYS A 92 6.85 -10.93 12.58
CA LYS A 92 8.07 -10.33 12.01
C LYS A 92 7.79 -9.12 11.11
N CYS A 93 6.54 -8.74 10.90
CA CYS A 93 6.17 -7.60 10.07
C CYS A 93 4.95 -6.88 10.62
N LYS A 94 4.81 -5.61 10.24
CA LYS A 94 3.54 -4.89 10.35
C LYS A 94 2.60 -5.34 9.24
N SER A 95 1.32 -5.47 9.57
CA SER A 95 0.26 -5.79 8.60
C SER A 95 0.12 -4.70 7.53
N CYS A 96 -0.30 -5.07 6.32
CA CYS A 96 -0.38 -4.16 5.18
C CYS A 96 -1.69 -4.27 4.41
N ALA A 97 -2.18 -3.13 3.90
CA ALA A 97 -3.16 -3.11 2.82
C ALA A 97 -2.81 -2.04 1.77
N LEU A 98 -3.27 -2.27 0.54
CA LEU A 98 -3.18 -1.30 -0.55
C LEU A 98 -4.54 -0.62 -0.75
N ILE A 99 -4.51 0.71 -0.83
CA ILE A 99 -5.66 1.55 -1.16
C ILE A 99 -5.46 2.10 -2.57
N ILE A 100 -6.19 1.57 -3.53
CA ILE A 100 -6.08 1.97 -4.93
C ILE A 100 -7.06 3.11 -5.19
N CYS A 101 -6.53 4.31 -5.43
CA CYS A 101 -7.26 5.52 -5.75
C CYS A 101 -7.57 5.56 -7.25
N CYS A 102 -8.85 5.58 -7.61
CA CYS A 102 -9.30 5.50 -9.00
C CYS A 102 -10.18 6.71 -9.34
N ASP A 103 -9.85 7.42 -10.41
CA ASP A 103 -10.68 8.51 -10.93
C ASP A 103 -11.88 8.03 -11.75
N LYS A 104 -11.88 6.73 -12.12
CA LYS A 104 -12.94 6.10 -12.92
C LYS A 104 -13.79 5.18 -12.05
N GLU A 105 -15.08 5.15 -12.35
CA GLU A 105 -16.03 4.22 -11.76
C GLU A 105 -15.58 2.78 -12.03
N LEU A 106 -15.32 2.05 -10.95
CA LEU A 106 -14.84 0.69 -11.00
C LEU A 106 -16.02 -0.24 -11.32
N GLN A 107 -16.03 -0.85 -12.50
CA GLN A 107 -17.10 -1.79 -12.91
C GLN A 107 -17.24 -2.94 -11.89
N PRO A 108 -18.42 -3.15 -11.27
CA PRO A 108 -18.62 -4.14 -10.19
C PRO A 108 -18.41 -5.59 -10.61
N GLU A 109 -18.81 -5.95 -11.84
CA GLU A 109 -18.93 -7.35 -12.26
C GLU A 109 -17.60 -8.10 -12.50
N LYS A 110 -16.46 -7.41 -12.66
CA LYS A 110 -15.20 -8.05 -13.12
C LYS A 110 -14.17 -8.33 -12.04
N THR A 111 -14.46 -8.19 -10.75
CA THR A 111 -13.43 -8.21 -9.72
C THR A 111 -13.83 -9.06 -8.52
N LEU A 112 -13.34 -10.31 -8.51
CA LEU A 112 -13.41 -11.15 -7.31
C LEU A 112 -12.49 -10.54 -6.24
N HIS A 113 -12.96 -10.46 -5.01
CA HIS A 113 -12.22 -9.94 -3.84
C HIS A 113 -12.12 -8.41 -3.70
N ARG A 114 -13.00 -7.64 -4.35
CA ARG A 114 -13.10 -6.21 -4.06
C ARG A 114 -13.85 -5.98 -2.75
N GLN A 115 -13.15 -5.64 -1.68
CA GLN A 115 -13.78 -4.88 -0.59
C GLN A 115 -13.93 -3.45 -1.09
N GLN A 116 -15.15 -3.11 -1.51
CA GLN A 116 -15.53 -1.71 -1.69
C GLN A 116 -15.87 -1.18 -0.30
N GLU A 117 -15.00 -0.34 0.24
CA GLU A 117 -15.36 0.43 1.43
C GLU A 117 -16.00 1.74 0.99
N PRO A 118 -17.02 2.24 1.72
CA PRO A 118 -17.59 3.55 1.46
C PRO A 118 -16.48 4.60 1.46
N GLN A 119 -16.53 5.55 0.52
CA GLN A 119 -15.57 6.67 0.46
C GLN A 119 -15.41 7.35 1.83
N VAL A 120 -16.53 7.56 2.54
CA VAL A 120 -16.58 8.14 3.89
C VAL A 120 -15.68 7.39 4.88
N LYS A 121 -15.60 6.06 4.78
CA LYS A 121 -14.76 5.26 5.66
C LYS A 121 -13.27 5.47 5.35
N VAL A 122 -12.88 5.47 4.08
CA VAL A 122 -11.48 5.71 3.67
C VAL A 122 -11.03 7.12 4.06
N ASP A 123 -11.86 8.12 3.82
CA ASP A 123 -11.53 9.51 4.18
C ASP A 123 -11.44 9.69 5.71
N SER A 124 -12.24 8.95 6.48
CA SER A 124 -12.14 8.94 7.96
C SER A 124 -10.88 8.26 8.48
N LEU A 125 -10.35 7.27 7.75
CA LEU A 125 -9.15 6.53 8.14
C LEU A 125 -7.89 7.38 8.06
N ILE A 126 -7.81 8.32 7.12
CA ILE A 126 -6.61 9.13 6.86
C ILE A 126 -6.17 9.93 8.11
N ASN A 127 -7.11 10.27 8.99
CA ASN A 127 -6.81 10.99 10.22
C ASN A 127 -6.43 10.07 11.40
N ASN A 128 -6.34 8.76 11.18
CA ASN A 128 -5.99 7.81 12.22
C ASN A 128 -4.47 7.83 12.50
N GLN A 129 -4.09 8.36 13.67
CA GLN A 129 -2.69 8.48 14.08
C GLN A 129 -2.06 7.18 14.59
N THR A 130 -2.82 6.08 14.65
CA THR A 130 -2.29 4.75 15.03
C THR A 130 -1.86 3.93 13.81
N VAL A 131 -2.10 4.42 12.60
CA VAL A 131 -1.85 3.72 11.34
C VAL A 131 -0.84 4.51 10.51
N TRP A 132 0.07 3.82 9.83
CA TRP A 132 0.97 4.44 8.87
C TRP A 132 0.28 4.59 7.52
N HIS A 133 0.16 5.83 7.05
CA HIS A 133 -0.42 6.14 5.74
C HIS A 133 0.67 6.55 4.76
N ILE A 134 0.89 5.77 3.69
CA ILE A 134 1.91 6.03 2.68
C ILE A 134 1.24 6.44 1.38
N PHE A 135 1.30 7.73 1.03
CA PHE A 135 0.73 8.25 -0.20
C PHE A 135 1.77 8.25 -1.32
N ALA A 136 1.66 7.28 -2.22
CA ALA A 136 2.70 7.01 -3.21
C ALA A 136 2.42 7.66 -4.57
N GLY A 137 3.28 8.61 -4.92
CA GLY A 137 3.24 9.33 -6.19
C GLY A 137 2.34 10.57 -6.17
N GLN A 138 2.65 11.48 -7.09
CA GLN A 138 2.05 12.82 -7.14
C GLN A 138 0.52 12.79 -7.35
N GLN A 139 0.01 11.85 -8.16
CA GLN A 139 -1.43 11.74 -8.42
C GLN A 139 -2.22 11.47 -7.13
N VAL A 140 -1.72 10.58 -6.28
CA VAL A 140 -2.36 10.27 -4.98
C VAL A 140 -2.28 11.48 -4.04
N GLN A 141 -1.14 12.17 -4.01
CA GLN A 141 -0.96 13.35 -3.15
C GLN A 141 -1.91 14.49 -3.54
N GLN A 142 -2.06 14.73 -4.84
CA GLN A 142 -3.03 15.68 -5.39
C GLN A 142 -4.47 15.26 -5.09
N HIS A 143 -4.77 13.97 -5.22
CA HIS A 143 -6.09 13.40 -4.94
C HIS A 143 -6.59 13.73 -3.52
N PHE A 144 -5.70 13.62 -2.54
CA PHE A 144 -6.02 13.93 -1.15
C PHE A 144 -5.79 15.40 -0.77
N ASN A 145 -5.49 16.27 -1.74
CA ASN A 145 -5.14 17.68 -1.51
C ASN A 145 -4.07 17.84 -0.40
N LEU A 146 -3.11 16.90 -0.36
CA LEU A 146 -2.06 16.87 0.64
C LEU A 146 -0.98 17.87 0.21
N ASP A 147 -0.94 19.00 0.91
CA ASP A 147 0.07 20.03 0.70
C ASP A 147 1.09 19.98 1.84
N LEU A 148 2.30 19.54 1.48
CA LEU A 148 3.41 19.39 2.41
C LEU A 148 3.78 20.70 3.10
N ALA A 149 3.63 21.84 2.43
CA ALA A 149 3.97 23.14 3.01
C ALA A 149 2.99 23.50 4.13
N LYS A 150 1.69 23.25 3.91
CA LYS A 150 0.62 23.58 4.87
C LYS A 150 0.57 22.65 6.08
N GLN A 151 1.05 21.41 5.93
CA GLN A 151 1.08 20.45 7.05
C GLN A 151 2.26 20.70 7.99
N ILE A 152 3.42 21.11 7.47
CA ILE A 152 4.62 21.46 8.26
C ILE A 152 4.39 22.73 9.09
N GLU A 153 3.70 23.73 8.54
CA GLU A 153 3.37 24.97 9.26
C GLU A 153 2.52 24.76 10.52
N LYS A 154 1.82 23.61 10.63
CA LYS A 154 0.98 23.28 11.78
C LYS A 154 1.67 22.39 12.82
N SER A 155 2.83 21.79 12.53
CA SER A 155 3.33 20.64 13.29
C SER A 155 4.75 20.75 13.83
N ASP A 156 5.39 21.93 13.82
CA ASP A 156 6.33 22.39 14.87
C ASP A 156 7.27 23.49 14.38
N ALA A 157 7.40 24.53 15.21
CA ALA A 157 8.33 25.64 15.06
C ALA A 157 9.76 25.33 15.57
N ASP A 158 10.05 24.11 16.04
CA ASP A 158 11.35 23.78 16.64
C ASP A 158 11.72 22.29 16.48
N SER A 159 12.25 21.89 15.33
CA SER A 159 13.28 20.83 15.30
C SER A 159 14.05 20.79 13.97
N PRO A 160 15.41 20.74 14.01
CA PRO A 160 16.25 20.90 12.84
C PRO A 160 16.58 19.59 12.09
N ASP A 161 15.94 18.46 12.41
CA ASP A 161 16.25 17.18 11.75
C ASP A 161 15.47 17.00 10.44
N LYS A 162 16.15 17.40 9.36
CA LYS A 162 15.74 17.18 7.96
C LYS A 162 15.80 15.69 7.61
N LEU A 163 14.75 14.96 7.94
CA LEU A 163 14.53 13.64 7.36
C LEU A 163 13.97 13.78 5.93
N PRO A 164 14.45 13.01 4.93
CA PRO A 164 14.06 13.18 3.52
C PRO A 164 12.68 12.58 3.17
N SER A 165 11.76 12.55 4.12
CA SER A 165 10.39 12.08 3.95
C SER A 165 9.55 12.83 4.97
N LYS A 166 8.67 13.70 4.49
CA LYS A 166 7.94 14.63 5.34
C LYS A 166 6.88 13.83 6.09
N THR A 167 7.20 13.45 7.32
CA THR A 167 6.33 12.67 8.20
C THR A 167 5.54 13.62 9.08
N VAL A 168 4.22 13.63 8.97
CA VAL A 168 3.33 14.34 9.89
C VAL A 168 2.23 13.35 10.30
N ASN A 169 2.00 13.13 11.60
CA ASN A 169 0.92 12.26 12.08
C ASN A 169 0.90 10.83 11.46
N ARG A 170 2.07 10.18 11.35
CA ARG A 170 2.23 8.88 10.66
C ARG A 170 1.78 8.86 9.19
N GLN A 171 1.71 10.03 8.54
CA GLN A 171 1.50 10.16 7.11
C GLN A 171 2.82 10.41 6.42
N LEU A 172 3.10 9.64 5.37
CA LEU A 172 4.31 9.68 4.57
C LEU A 172 3.95 9.96 3.12
N LEU A 173 4.60 10.97 2.56
CA LEU A 173 4.42 11.37 1.16
C LEU A 173 5.65 10.92 0.41
N THR A 174 5.47 9.95 -0.48
CA THR A 174 6.59 9.24 -1.10
C THR A 174 6.51 9.32 -2.63
N PRO A 175 7.64 9.20 -3.35
CA PRO A 175 7.61 8.89 -4.77
C PRO A 175 6.86 7.59 -5.03
N TYR A 176 6.52 7.34 -6.28
CA TYR A 176 5.89 6.08 -6.66
C TYR A 176 6.81 4.87 -6.37
N LEU A 177 6.22 3.72 -6.04
CA LEU A 177 6.92 2.47 -5.68
C LEU A 177 7.54 1.78 -6.92
N ASP A 178 8.47 2.46 -7.59
CA ASP A 178 9.37 1.92 -8.63
C ASP A 178 10.81 2.22 -8.20
N TYR A 179 11.72 1.26 -8.30
CA TYR A 179 13.13 1.43 -7.88
C TYR A 179 13.86 2.62 -8.49
N ARG A 180 13.41 3.14 -9.64
CA ARG A 180 13.97 4.37 -10.23
C ARG A 180 13.64 5.61 -9.41
N GLN A 181 12.52 5.60 -8.70
CA GLN A 181 12.01 6.70 -7.87
C GLN A 181 12.12 6.38 -6.37
N PHE A 182 12.19 5.11 -6.01
CA PHE A 182 12.18 4.58 -4.66
C PHE A 182 13.40 3.66 -4.44
N PRO A 183 14.61 4.23 -4.35
CA PRO A 183 15.85 3.44 -4.23
C PRO A 183 15.92 2.72 -2.88
N ASN A 184 16.73 1.65 -2.78
CA ASN A 184 16.88 0.87 -1.54
C ASN A 184 17.24 1.74 -0.31
N LYS A 185 18.05 2.80 -0.50
CA LYS A 185 18.35 3.75 0.57
C LYS A 185 17.09 4.39 1.17
N LEU A 186 16.15 4.83 0.31
CA LEU A 186 14.89 5.41 0.75
C LEU A 186 13.99 4.36 1.43
N ILE A 187 14.00 3.12 0.94
CA ILE A 187 13.29 2.00 1.60
C ILE A 187 13.82 1.82 3.02
N THR A 188 15.14 1.78 3.20
CA THR A 188 15.76 1.61 4.52
C THR A 188 15.41 2.77 5.45
N GLU A 189 15.43 4.02 4.96
CA GLU A 189 15.09 5.20 5.76
C GLU A 189 13.61 5.19 6.20
N ILE A 190 12.68 4.96 5.28
CA ILE A 190 11.25 4.94 5.61
C ILE A 190 10.90 3.75 6.50
N ARG A 191 11.48 2.58 6.25
CA ARG A 191 11.27 1.39 7.10
C ARG A 191 11.69 1.66 8.55
N LYS A 192 12.84 2.31 8.76
CA LYS A 192 13.25 2.74 10.11
C LYS A 192 12.21 3.65 10.76
N VAL A 193 11.73 4.67 10.06
CA VAL A 193 10.67 5.55 10.56
C VAL A 193 9.41 4.78 10.96
N ILE A 194 8.98 3.82 10.14
CA ILE A 194 7.76 3.04 10.40
C ILE A 194 7.89 2.18 11.67
N HIS A 195 9.07 1.63 11.93
CA HIS A 195 9.30 0.64 12.99
C HIS A 195 10.00 1.18 14.24
N ASP A 196 10.66 2.34 14.18
CA ASP A 196 11.30 2.98 15.34
C ASP A 196 10.30 3.80 16.18
N TYR A 197 9.16 4.18 15.60
CA TYR A 197 8.04 4.83 16.28
C TYR A 197 6.96 3.81 16.66
N ASP A 198 7.20 3.01 17.69
CA ASP A 198 6.18 2.21 18.38
C ASP A 198 6.06 2.63 19.85
#